data_AF-A0A7W4PFS5-F1
#
_entry.id   AF-A0A7W4PFS5-F1
#
_cell.length_a   1.000
_cell.length_b   1.000
_cell.length_c   1.000
_cell.angle_alpha   90.00
_cell.angle_beta   90.00
_cell.angle_gamma   90.00
#
_symmetry.space_group_name_H-M   'P 1'
#
loop_
_entity.id
_entity.type
_entity.pdbx_description
1 polymer ?
#
loop_
_entity_poly.entity_id
_entity_poly.type
_entity_poly.pdbx_seq_one_letter_code
_entity_poly.pdbx_strand_id
1 'polypeptide(L)'
;MAPVRQRPGRHARTVMGDQRWRVLPLGARAAWLELCDLADALPHIRAPASARVATIEEIARLLAADIADITPAVTALVAIGVMETYRDGYRLRAY
;
A
#
# COMPACT_ATOMS: atom_id res chain seq x y z
N MET A 1 26.67 8.58 -13.68
CA MET A 1 26.21 8.44 -12.28
C MET A 1 25.86 6.98 -12.07
N ALA A 2 26.61 6.24 -11.24
CA ALA A 2 26.25 4.86 -10.91
C ALA A 2 24.95 4.87 -10.06
N PRO A 3 23.97 3.98 -10.33
CA PRO A 3 22.75 3.93 -9.54
C PRO A 3 23.12 3.62 -8.09
N VAL A 4 22.67 4.45 -7.16
CA VAL A 4 22.83 4.23 -5.72
C VAL A 4 22.20 2.88 -5.40
N ARG A 5 23.04 1.88 -5.08
CA ARG A 5 22.56 0.54 -4.69
C ARG A 5 21.66 0.70 -3.46
N GLN A 6 20.35 0.58 -3.66
CA GLN A 6 19.42 0.52 -2.54
C GLN A 6 19.74 -0.73 -1.74
N ARG A 7 19.95 -0.58 -0.43
CA ARG A 7 20.16 -1.74 0.44
C ARG A 7 18.86 -2.55 0.49
N PRO A 8 18.89 -3.86 0.20
CA PRO A 8 17.71 -4.70 0.38
C PRO A 8 17.18 -4.57 1.81
N GLY A 9 15.86 -4.58 1.97
CA GLY A 9 15.22 -4.46 3.29
C GLY A 9 15.19 -3.06 3.90
N ARG A 10 15.34 -1.98 3.11
CA ARG A 10 15.06 -0.61 3.58
C ARG A 10 13.61 -0.49 4.08
N HIS A 11 12.65 -0.96 3.29
CA HIS A 11 11.23 -0.95 3.65
C HIS A 11 10.95 -1.78 4.92
N ALA A 12 11.50 -2.99 5.02
CA ALA A 12 11.36 -3.84 6.20
C ALA A 12 11.88 -3.15 7.48
N ARG A 13 13.01 -2.43 7.42
CA ARG A 13 13.53 -1.69 8.57
C ARG A 13 12.68 -0.47 8.95
N THR A 14 12.16 0.25 7.96
CA THR A 14 11.21 1.36 8.21
C THR A 14 9.94 0.85 8.90
N VAL A 15 9.42 -0.29 8.46
CA VAL A 15 8.26 -0.97 9.08
C VAL A 15 8.56 -1.41 10.51
N MET A 16 9.71 -2.07 10.73
CA MET A 16 10.09 -2.58 12.05
C MET A 16 10.36 -1.46 13.07
N GLY A 17 10.77 -0.28 12.61
CA GLY A 17 11.03 0.88 13.46
C GLY A 17 9.80 1.73 13.78
N ASP A 18 8.73 1.63 12.98
CA ASP A 18 7.54 2.47 13.12
C ASP A 18 6.46 1.77 13.97
N GLN A 19 6.17 2.34 15.13
CA GLN A 19 5.22 1.76 16.10
C GLN A 19 3.79 1.66 15.57
N ARG A 20 3.41 2.45 14.55
CA ARG A 20 2.10 2.37 13.91
C ARG A 20 1.85 1.00 13.28
N TRP A 21 2.90 0.25 12.95
CA TRP A 21 2.78 -1.11 12.41
C TRP A 21 2.33 -2.13 13.44
N ARG A 22 2.62 -1.91 14.73
CA ARG A 22 2.26 -2.86 15.79
C ARG A 22 0.75 -2.95 16.00
N VAL A 23 0.01 -1.89 15.72
CA VAL A 23 -1.44 -1.80 15.91
C VAL A 23 -2.25 -2.21 14.66
N LEU A 24 -1.59 -2.40 13.51
CA LEU A 24 -2.27 -2.86 12.30
C LEU A 24 -2.74 -4.32 12.45
N PRO A 25 -3.99 -4.64 12.04
CA PRO A 25 -4.45 -6.01 11.86
C PRO A 25 -3.55 -6.78 10.86
N LEU A 26 -3.48 -8.10 11.02
CA LEU A 26 -2.65 -8.95 10.15
C LEU A 26 -3.01 -8.79 8.67
N GLY A 27 -4.32 -8.74 8.34
CA GLY A 27 -4.79 -8.53 6.98
C GLY A 27 -4.33 -7.19 6.37
N ALA A 28 -4.27 -6.12 7.16
CA ALA A 28 -3.77 -4.83 6.70
C ALA A 28 -2.26 -4.86 6.41
N ARG A 29 -1.48 -5.62 7.20
CA ARG A 29 -0.04 -5.79 6.95
C ARG A 29 0.21 -6.60 5.68
N ALA A 30 -0.55 -7.68 5.48
CA ALA A 30 -0.46 -8.51 4.27
C ALA A 30 -0.84 -7.69 3.02
N ALA A 31 -1.98 -6.99 3.06
CA ALA A 31 -2.42 -6.13 1.97
C ALA A 31 -1.39 -5.06 1.61
N TRP A 32 -0.75 -4.45 2.62
CA TRP A 32 0.30 -3.46 2.37
C TRP A 32 1.55 -4.04 1.70
N LEU A 33 2.02 -5.22 2.13
CA LEU A 33 3.17 -5.88 1.54
C LEU A 33 2.93 -6.15 0.05
N GLU A 34 1.80 -6.79 -0.25
CA GLU A 34 1.40 -7.10 -1.63
C GLU A 34 1.20 -5.83 -2.47
N LEU A 35 0.60 -4.77 -1.91
CA LEU A 35 0.46 -3.48 -2.60
C LEU A 35 1.81 -2.80 -2.86
N CYS A 36 2.81 -2.98 -1.99
CA CYS A 36 4.15 -2.46 -2.22
C CYS A 36 4.82 -3.17 -3.40
N ASP A 37 4.68 -4.49 -3.47
CA ASP A 37 5.23 -5.30 -4.56
C ASP A 37 4.51 -5.00 -5.88
N LEU A 38 3.18 -4.89 -5.84
CA LEU A 38 2.38 -4.51 -7.00
C LEU A 38 2.69 -3.10 -7.49
N ALA A 39 2.99 -2.15 -6.59
CA ALA A 39 3.30 -0.77 -6.98
C ALA A 39 4.56 -0.63 -7.84
N ASP A 40 5.48 -1.59 -7.78
CA ASP A 40 6.65 -1.62 -8.66
C ASP A 40 6.26 -2.03 -10.09
N ALA A 41 5.25 -2.89 -10.24
CA ALA A 41 4.69 -3.30 -11.53
C ALA A 41 3.57 -2.37 -12.06
N LEU A 42 2.86 -1.70 -11.15
CA LEU A 42 1.67 -0.89 -11.39
C LEU A 42 1.84 0.50 -10.75
N PRO A 43 2.54 1.44 -11.42
CA PRO A 43 2.90 2.73 -10.84
C PRO A 43 1.71 3.57 -10.37
N HIS A 44 0.51 3.37 -10.94
CA HIS A 44 -0.70 4.10 -10.57
C HIS A 44 -1.15 3.84 -9.13
N ILE A 45 -0.67 2.76 -8.49
CA ILE A 45 -0.92 2.48 -7.06
C ILE A 45 -0.23 3.53 -6.17
N ARG A 46 0.96 4.03 -6.55
CA ARG A 46 1.69 5.09 -5.82
C ARG A 46 1.45 6.48 -6.39
N ALA A 47 1.49 6.58 -7.71
CA ALA A 47 1.38 7.82 -8.47
C ALA A 47 0.21 7.73 -9.45
N PRO A 48 -1.04 7.76 -8.97
CA PRO A 48 -2.22 7.71 -9.83
C PRO A 48 -2.17 8.87 -10.83
N ALA A 49 -2.24 8.53 -12.12
CA ALA A 49 -2.48 9.51 -13.17
C ALA A 49 -3.95 9.97 -13.10
N SER A 50 -4.25 11.12 -13.70
CA SER A 50 -5.59 11.75 -13.64
C SER A 50 -6.75 10.86 -14.11
N ALA A 51 -6.51 9.73 -14.75
CA ALA A 51 -7.55 8.81 -15.22
C ALA A 51 -7.56 7.44 -14.54
N ARG A 52 -6.63 7.13 -13.62
CA ARG A 52 -6.53 5.80 -13.01
C ARG A 52 -6.14 5.86 -11.54
N VAL A 53 -7.13 5.58 -10.69
CA VAL A 53 -7.01 5.48 -9.25
C VAL A 53 -7.43 4.08 -8.82
N ALA A 54 -6.72 3.49 -7.87
CA ALA A 54 -7.08 2.18 -7.35
C ALA A 54 -8.32 2.28 -6.45
N THR A 55 -9.45 1.75 -6.91
CA THR A 55 -10.67 1.61 -6.09
C THR A 55 -10.57 0.41 -5.16
N ILE A 56 -11.50 0.27 -4.22
CA ILE A 56 -11.50 -0.89 -3.31
C ILE A 56 -11.68 -2.21 -4.08
N GLU A 57 -12.49 -2.20 -5.15
CA GLU A 57 -12.72 -3.34 -6.03
C GLU A 57 -11.48 -3.66 -6.88
N GLU A 58 -10.74 -2.65 -7.35
CA GLU A 58 -9.47 -2.87 -8.05
C GLU A 58 -8.43 -3.47 -7.09
N ILE A 59 -8.32 -2.93 -5.87
CA ILE A 59 -7.40 -3.46 -4.85
C ILE A 59 -7.74 -4.90 -4.51
N ALA A 60 -9.02 -5.21 -4.23
CA ALA A 60 -9.46 -6.57 -3.93
C ALA A 60 -9.14 -7.54 -5.08
N ARG A 61 -9.36 -7.13 -6.33
CA ARG A 61 -9.03 -7.92 -7.51
C ARG A 61 -7.51 -8.14 -7.66
N LEU A 62 -6.71 -7.10 -7.46
CA LEU A 62 -5.25 -7.18 -7.57
C LEU A 62 -4.64 -8.08 -6.49
N LEU A 63 -5.23 -8.07 -5.29
CA LEU A 63 -4.81 -8.89 -4.15
C LEU A 63 -5.47 -10.28 -4.14
N ALA A 64 -6.31 -10.59 -5.13
CA ALA A 64 -7.11 -11.82 -5.17
C ALA A 64 -7.86 -12.12 -3.85
N ALA A 65 -8.45 -11.08 -3.26
CA ALA A 65 -9.09 -11.12 -1.94
C ALA A 65 -10.54 -10.62 -2.01
N ASP A 66 -11.34 -10.95 -0.98
CA ASP A 66 -12.70 -10.46 -0.85
C ASP A 66 -12.71 -8.96 -0.47
N ILE A 67 -13.66 -8.21 -1.02
CA ILE A 67 -13.89 -6.80 -0.67
C ILE A 67 -14.20 -6.66 0.83
N ALA A 68 -14.90 -7.61 1.43
CA ALA A 68 -15.23 -7.61 2.86
C ALA A 68 -13.97 -7.65 3.75
N ASP A 69 -12.91 -8.32 3.29
CA ASP A 69 -11.63 -8.41 4.01
C ASP A 69 -10.71 -7.22 3.71
N ILE A 70 -10.75 -6.72 2.47
CA ILE A 70 -9.91 -5.63 2.00
C ILE A 70 -10.37 -4.27 2.49
N THR A 71 -11.69 -4.04 2.61
CA THR A 71 -12.24 -2.78 3.11
C THR A 71 -11.67 -2.38 4.48
N PRO A 72 -11.77 -3.20 5.55
CA PRO A 72 -11.21 -2.83 6.86
C PRO A 72 -9.68 -2.73 6.83
N ALA A 73 -8.99 -3.51 5.98
CA ALA A 73 -7.55 -3.44 5.81
C ALA A 73 -7.11 -2.07 5.24
N VAL A 74 -7.75 -1.63 4.16
CA VAL A 74 -7.48 -0.32 3.53
C VAL A 74 -7.84 0.82 4.48
N THR A 75 -8.97 0.74 5.20
CA THR A 75 -9.33 1.73 6.23
C THR A 75 -8.23 1.86 7.29
N ALA A 76 -7.71 0.74 7.80
CA ALA A 76 -6.62 0.75 8.79
C ALA A 76 -5.34 1.38 8.23
N LEU A 77 -4.97 1.08 6.98
CA LEU A 77 -3.80 1.65 6.31
C LEU A 77 -3.92 3.17 6.06
N VAL A 78 -5.13 3.64 5.76
CA VAL A 78 -5.43 5.07 5.65
C VAL A 78 -5.32 5.75 7.02
N ALA A 79 -5.89 5.13 8.07
CA ALA A 79 -5.89 5.69 9.42
C ALA A 79 -4.47 5.95 9.98
N ILE A 80 -3.50 5.12 9.62
CA ILE A 80 -2.09 5.31 10.03
C ILE A 80 -1.25 6.13 9.05
N GLY A 81 -1.86 6.59 7.95
CA GLY A 81 -1.25 7.44 6.94
C GLY A 81 -0.23 6.71 6.05
N VAL A 82 -0.40 5.40 5.84
CA VAL A 82 0.38 4.59 4.89
C VAL A 82 -0.27 4.59 3.51
N MET A 83 -1.60 4.57 3.48
CA MET A 83 -2.40 4.91 2.31
C MET A 83 -3.09 6.25 2.53
N GLU A 84 -3.59 6.85 1.47
CA GLU A 84 -4.51 7.99 1.56
C GLU A 84 -5.62 7.86 0.52
N THR A 85 -6.74 8.51 0.81
CA THR A 85 -7.79 8.72 -0.19
C THR A 85 -7.28 9.68 -1.25
N TYR A 86 -7.54 9.35 -2.52
CA TYR A 86 -7.16 10.18 -3.65
C TYR A 86 -8.32 10.19 -4.64
N ARG A 87 -9.05 11.30 -4.73
CA ARG A 87 -10.32 11.38 -5.47
C ARG A 87 -11.28 10.30 -4.98
N ASP A 88 -11.76 9.44 -5.87
CA ASP A 88 -12.74 8.39 -5.59
C ASP A 88 -12.11 7.03 -5.24
N GLY A 89 -10.80 6.99 -4.98
CA GLY A 89 -10.12 5.76 -4.63
C GLY A 89 -8.96 6.00 -3.67
N TYR A 90 -7.92 5.18 -3.78
CA TYR A 90 -6.82 5.14 -2.84
C TYR A 90 -5.48 5.18 -3.56
N ARG A 91 -4.47 5.71 -2.85
CA ARG A 91 -3.07 5.57 -3.25
C ARG A 91 -2.19 5.20 -2.08
N LEU A 92 -1.15 4.44 -2.39
CA LEU A 92 -0.06 4.12 -1.47
C LEU A 92 0.86 5.34 -1.34
N ARG A 93 1.13 5.78 -0.11
CA ARG A 93 2.09 6.87 0.11
C ARG A 93 3.52 6.33 -0.02
N ALA A 94 4.42 7.16 -0.55
CA ALA A 94 5.85 6.85 -0.54
C ALA A 94 6.33 6.78 0.91
N TYR A 95 6.99 5.68 1.28
CA TYR A 95 7.64 5.46 2.57
C TYR A 95 9.13 5.18 2.37
#